data_AF-A0A376M0I9-F1
#
_entry.id   AF-A0A376M0I9-F1
#
_cell.length_a   1.000
_cell.length_b   1.000
_cell.length_c   1.000
_cell.angle_alpha   90.00
_cell.angle_beta   90.00
_cell.angle_gamma   90.00
#
_symmetry.space_group_name_H-M   'P 1'
#
loop_
_entity.id
_entity.type
_entity.pdbx_description
1 polymer ?
#
loop_
_entity_poly.entity_id
_entity_poly.type
_entity_poly.pdbx_seq_one_letter_code
_entity_poly.pdbx_strand_id
1 'polypeptide(L)' 'MADLKPVYRAVSKEAAETALDELEAKRGQQYPVVLQSWRRKRENLSAYFRYPANIRKVIYTTNAIESVHRQFRKLTKT' A
#
# COMPACT_ATOMS: atom_id res chain seq x y z
N MET A 1 -6.75 -8.26 -1.25
CA MET A 1 -5.91 -7.65 -0.19
C MET A 1 -4.80 -8.57 0.31
N ALA A 2 -4.99 -9.90 0.40
CA ALA A 2 -3.95 -10.83 0.84
C ALA A 2 -2.65 -10.68 0.03
N ASP A 3 -2.77 -10.64 -1.31
CA ASP A 3 -1.64 -10.52 -2.24
C ASP A 3 -0.85 -9.20 -2.13
N LEU A 4 -1.46 -8.14 -1.58
CA LEU A 4 -0.80 -6.84 -1.34
C LEU A 4 -0.09 -6.76 0.01
N LYS A 5 -0.46 -7.60 0.98
CA LYS A 5 0.14 -7.59 2.33
C LYS A 5 1.66 -7.79 2.30
N PRO A 6 2.22 -8.71 1.49
CA PRO A 6 3.66 -8.91 1.40
C PRO A 6 4.43 -7.64 1.01
N VAL A 7 3.86 -6.79 0.15
CA VAL A 7 4.54 -5.58 -0.33
C VAL A 7 4.72 -4.54 0.78
N TYR A 8 3.65 -4.23 1.54
CA TYR A 8 3.74 -3.19 2.59
C TYR A 8 4.17 -3.71 3.96
N ARG A 9 4.21 -5.03 4.16
CA ARG A 9 4.74 -5.66 5.38
C ARG A 9 6.17 -6.17 5.22
N ALA A 10 6.79 -5.96 4.06
CA ALA A 10 8.16 -6.35 3.81
C ALA A 10 9.11 -5.73 4.86
N VAL A 11 10.22 -6.41 5.12
CA VAL A 11 11.23 -6.00 6.11
C VAL A 11 12.16 -4.90 5.56
N SER A 12 12.40 -4.90 4.25
CA SER A 12 13.26 -3.96 3.53
C SER A 12 12.63 -3.51 2.21
N LYS A 13 13.23 -2.48 1.58
CA LYS A 13 12.77 -1.96 0.28
C LYS A 13 12.92 -3.03 -0.81
N GLU A 14 14.02 -3.76 -0.79
CA GLU A 14 14.34 -4.82 -1.75
C GLU A 14 13.31 -5.95 -1.65
N ALA A 15 12.99 -6.39 -0.43
CA ALA A 15 11.95 -7.40 -0.21
C ALA A 15 10.56 -6.93 -0.67
N ALA A 16 10.26 -5.65 -0.54
CA ALA A 16 9.01 -5.08 -1.05
C ALA A 16 8.97 -5.06 -2.58
N GLU A 17 10.10 -4.81 -3.24
CA GLU A 17 10.22 -4.83 -4.69
C GLU A 17 10.04 -6.25 -5.24
N THR A 18 10.69 -7.25 -4.64
CA THR A 18 10.46 -8.66 -5.00
C THR A 18 9.00 -9.06 -4.83
N ALA A 19 8.37 -8.67 -3.72
CA ALA A 19 6.96 -8.94 -3.49
C ALA A 19 6.04 -8.22 -4.51
N LEU A 20 6.44 -7.05 -5.00
CA LEU A 20 5.72 -6.33 -6.04
C LEU A 20 5.86 -7.02 -7.41
N ASP A 21 7.04 -7.56 -7.72
CA ASP A 21 7.28 -8.37 -8.93
C ASP A 21 6.38 -9.62 -8.94
N GLU A 22 6.31 -10.34 -7.81
CA GLU A 22 5.42 -11.50 -7.66
C GLU A 22 3.94 -11.13 -7.79
N LEU A 23 3.55 -9.98 -7.22
CA LEU A 23 2.18 -9.47 -7.34
C LEU A 23 1.86 -9.14 -8.80
N GLU A 24 2.81 -8.55 -9.53
CA GLU A 24 2.65 -8.24 -10.95
C GLU A 24 2.55 -9.50 -11.80
N ALA A 25 3.33 -10.54 -11.52
CA ALA A 25 3.20 -11.83 -12.20
C ALA A 25 1.81 -12.45 -12.00
N LYS A 26 1.22 -12.32 -10.81
CA LYS A 26 -0.09 -12.91 -10.47
C LYS A 26 -1.29 -12.06 -10.92
N ARG A 27 -1.18 -10.74 -10.87
CA ARG A 27 -2.31 -9.80 -11.02
C ARG A 27 -2.10 -8.75 -12.12
N GLY A 28 -0.93 -8.74 -12.77
CA GLY A 28 -0.55 -7.82 -13.84
C GLY A 28 -1.53 -7.77 -14.98
N GLN A 29 -2.00 -8.93 -15.42
CA GLN A 29 -2.95 -9.01 -16.54
C GLN A 29 -4.33 -8.45 -16.17
N GLN A 30 -4.77 -8.62 -14.92
CA GLN A 30 -6.08 -8.17 -14.47
C GLN A 30 -6.09 -6.68 -14.09
N TYR A 31 -4.99 -6.16 -13.54
CA TYR A 31 -4.89 -4.79 -13.03
C TYR A 31 -3.62 -4.06 -13.52
N PRO A 32 -3.39 -3.94 -14.84
CA PRO A 32 -2.14 -3.40 -15.39
C PRO A 32 -1.92 -1.93 -14.99
N VAL A 33 -2.98 -1.12 -15.02
CA VAL A 33 -2.91 0.32 -14.68
C VAL A 33 -2.55 0.55 -13.20
N VAL A 34 -3.05 -0.31 -12.31
CA VAL A 34 -2.77 -0.20 -10.87
C VAL A 34 -1.29 -0.49 -10.61
N LEU A 35 -0.77 -1.56 -11.18
CA LEU A 35 0.63 -1.96 -11.00
C LEU A 35 1.59 -0.98 -11.66
N GLN A 36 1.27 -0.45 -12.83
CA GLN A 36 2.04 0.62 -13.46
C GLN A 36 2.11 1.88 -12.57
N SER A 37 0.99 2.25 -11.93
CA SER A 37 0.96 3.37 -10.98
C SER A 37 1.86 3.14 -9.76
N TRP A 38 1.87 1.91 -9.23
CA TRP A 38 2.76 1.52 -8.14
C TRP A 38 4.23 1.58 -8.54
N ARG A 39 4.58 1.04 -9.71
CA ARG A 39 5.95 1.11 -10.27
C ARG A 39 6.41 2.55 -10.42
N ARG A 40 5.59 3.42 -11.00
CA ARG A 40 5.90 4.84 -11.17
C ARG A 40 6.09 5.57 -9.84
N LYS A 41 5.30 5.22 -8.82
CA LYS A 41 5.34 5.85 -7.49
C LYS A 41 6.24 5.11 -6.49
N ARG A 42 7.05 4.14 -6.93
CA ARG A 42 7.82 3.25 -6.03
C ARG A 42 8.69 4.00 -5.03
N GLU A 43 9.31 5.10 -5.43
CA GLU A 43 10.20 5.87 -4.56
C GLU A 43 9.41 6.53 -3.41
N ASN A 44 8.23 7.09 -3.72
CA ASN A 44 7.37 7.68 -2.71
C ASN A 44 6.75 6.61 -1.81
N LEU A 45 6.33 5.49 -2.40
CA LEU A 45 5.71 4.38 -1.67
C LEU A 45 6.70 3.65 -0.77
N SER A 46 8.01 3.68 -1.06
CA SER A 46 9.05 3.07 -0.20
C SER A 46 9.63 4.02 0.85
N ALA A 47 9.23 5.30 0.85
CA ALA A 47 9.77 6.29 1.80
C ALA A 47 9.53 5.91 3.27
N TYR A 48 8.46 5.16 3.57
CA TYR A 48 8.15 4.74 4.94
C TYR A 48 9.15 3.73 5.53
N PHE A 49 9.99 3.08 4.71
CA PHE A 49 11.06 2.20 5.19
C PHE A 49 12.10 2.93 6.05
N ARG A 50 12.17 4.25 5.95
CA ARG A 50 13.02 5.11 6.82
C ARG A 50 12.62 5.06 8.29
N TYR A 51 11.37 4.67 8.60
CA TYR A 51 10.88 4.57 9.96
C TYR A 51 11.07 3.16 10.54
N PRO A 52 11.16 3.00 11.88
CA PRO A 52 11.20 1.69 12.52
C PRO A 52 9.87 0.94 12.38
N ALA A 53 9.92 -0.39 12.49
CA ALA A 53 8.80 -1.29 12.16
C ALA A 53 7.48 -0.99 12.91
N ASN A 54 7.57 -0.54 14.17
CA ASN A 54 6.41 -0.13 14.97
C ASN A 54 5.68 1.08 14.35
N ILE A 55 6.42 2.05 13.80
CA ILE A 55 5.85 3.23 13.14
C ILE A 55 5.31 2.86 11.75
N ARG A 56 6.00 1.99 11.00
CA ARG A 56 5.51 1.50 9.70
C ARG A 56 4.10 0.91 9.83
N LYS A 57 3.83 0.18 10.91
CA LYS A 57 2.51 -0.40 11.19
C LYS A 57 1.42 0.65 11.29
N VAL A 58 1.69 1.78 11.93
CA VAL A 58 0.74 2.88 12.03
C VAL A 58 0.49 3.51 10.65
N ILE A 59 1.53 3.63 9.82
CA ILE A 59 1.43 4.24 8.48
C ILE A 59 0.52 3.43 7.55
N TYR A 60 0.67 2.10 7.49
CA TYR A 60 -0.15 1.27 6.60
C TYR A 60 -1.50 0.85 7.20
N THR A 61 -1.79 1.20 8.46
CA THR A 61 -3.12 1.00 9.03
C THR A 61 -4.08 2.09 8.57
N THR A 62 -5.17 1.69 7.91
CA THR A 62 -6.12 2.63 7.34
C THR A 62 -7.23 3.03 8.31
N ASN A 63 -7.40 2.34 9.44
CA ASN A 63 -8.50 2.54 10.39
C ASN A 63 -8.74 4.00 10.79
N ALA A 64 -7.67 4.75 11.11
CA ALA A 64 -7.81 6.14 11.54
C ALA A 64 -8.32 7.04 10.40
N ILE A 65 -7.70 6.92 9.21
CA ILE A 65 -8.06 7.69 8.03
C ILE A 65 -9.46 7.31 7.52
N GLU A 66 -9.76 6.01 7.46
CA GLU A 66 -11.07 5.49 7.03
C GLU A 66 -12.19 5.89 7.97
N SER A 67 -11.95 5.88 9.29
CA SER A 67 -12.91 6.34 10.29
C SER A 67 -13.30 7.81 10.06
N VAL A 68 -12.31 8.67 9.84
CA VAL A 68 -12.53 10.10 9.54
C VAL A 68 -13.28 10.26 8.22
N HIS A 69 -12.82 9.61 7.14
CA HIS A 69 -13.52 9.65 5.84
C HIS A 69 -14.94 9.11 5.91
N ARG A 70 -15.21 8.11 6.76
CA ARG A 70 -16.57 7.58 6.98
C ARG A 70 -17.46 8.62 7.64
N GLN A 71 -16.96 9.35 8.63
CA GLN A 71 -17.72 10.41 9.30
C GLN A 71 -18.08 11.53 8.33
N PHE A 72 -17.11 12.02 7.54
CA PHE A 72 -17.38 13.04 6.53
C PHE A 72 -18.42 12.59 5.50
N ARG A 73 -18.24 11.40 4.92
CA ARG A 73 -19.22 10.84 3.96
C ARG A 73 -20.62 10.67 4.53
N LYS A 74 -20.75 10.44 5.84
CA LYS A 74 -22.06 10.34 6.50
C LYS A 74 -22.73 11.73 6.61
N LEU A 75 -21.97 12.76 6.96
CA LEU A 75 -22.48 14.11 7.17
C LEU A 75 -22.79 14.84 5.84
N THR A 76 -22.03 14.55 4.78
CA THR A 76 -22.18 15.22 3.47
C THR A 76 -23.08 14.47 2.50
N LYS A 77 -23.78 13.41 2.93
CA LYS A 77 -24.79 12.74 2.12
C LYS A 77 -26.07 13.59 2.11
N THR A 78 -26.22 14.41 1.07
CA THR A 78 -27.51 14.92 0.60
C THR A 78 -28.31 13.84 -0.09
#